data_AF-A0A3B0CEN5-F1
#
_entry.id   AF-A0A3B0CEN5-F1
#
_cell.length_a   1.000
_cell.length_b   1.000
_cell.length_c   1.000
_cell.angle_alpha   90.00
_cell.angle_beta   90.00
_cell.angle_gamma   90.00
#
_symmetry.space_group_name_H-M   'P 1'
#
loop_
_entity.id
_entity.type
_entity.pdbx_description
1 polymer ?
#
loop_
_entity_poly.entity_id
_entity_poly.type
_entity_poly.pdbx_seq_one_letter_code
_entity_poly.pdbx_strand_id
1 'polypeptide(L)' 'MQNEFFFVAFRKKVYKSIEELQNDLDQWIGWYNTERTRTGKHCYGKIPLQTFEDSILLAKEKLVEYNELKGSFQVSE' A
#
# COMPACT_ATOMS: atom_id res chain seq x y z
N MET A 1 -14.44 -6.39 5.83
CA MET A 1 -14.31 -5.38 6.91
C MET A 1 -14.21 -5.99 8.30
N GLN A 2 -15.00 -7.02 8.66
CA GLN A 2 -14.95 -7.65 9.99
C GLN A 2 -13.65 -8.39 10.37
N ASN A 3 -12.76 -8.62 9.39
CA ASN A 3 -11.48 -9.32 9.55
C ASN A 3 -10.27 -8.38 9.43
N GLU A 4 -10.48 -7.06 9.53
CA GLU A 4 -9.38 -6.09 9.57
C GLU A 4 -8.83 -5.94 11.01
N PHE A 5 -7.60 -5.45 11.12
CA PHE A 5 -6.80 -5.50 12.36
C PHE A 5 -7.57 -5.14 13.64
N PHE A 6 -8.07 -3.91 13.75
CA PHE A 6 -8.68 -3.42 15.00
C PHE A 6 -9.90 -4.23 15.44
N PHE A 7 -10.73 -4.69 14.49
CA PHE A 7 -11.86 -5.55 14.80
C PHE A 7 -11.43 -6.91 15.36
N VAL A 8 -10.30 -7.45 14.91
CA VAL A 8 -9.79 -8.74 15.37
C VAL A 8 -8.97 -8.59 16.66
N ALA A 9 -8.09 -7.60 16.73
CA ALA A 9 -7.20 -7.34 17.85
C ALA A 9 -7.97 -7.12 19.15
N PHE A 10 -8.97 -6.23 19.14
CA PHE A 10 -9.74 -5.89 20.34
C PHE A 10 -10.70 -7.00 20.82
N ARG A 11 -10.93 -8.05 20.02
CA ARG A 11 -11.65 -9.26 20.45
C ARG A 11 -10.75 -10.34 21.01
N LYS A 12 -9.45 -10.31 20.69
CA LYS A 12 -8.49 -11.38 21.03
C LYS A 12 -7.57 -11.04 22.18
N LYS A 13 -7.24 -9.75 22.37
CA LYS A 13 -6.21 -9.30 23.31
C LYS A 13 -6.63 -8.00 23.98
N VAL A 14 -6.40 -7.93 25.29
CA VAL A 14 -6.52 -6.69 26.06
C VAL A 14 -5.12 -6.09 26.16
N TYR A 15 -4.93 -4.94 25.53
CA TYR A 15 -3.65 -4.24 25.47
C TYR A 15 -3.45 -3.40 26.74
N LYS A 16 -2.24 -3.43 27.30
CA LYS A 16 -1.92 -2.66 28.52
C LYS A 16 -1.28 -1.30 28.23
N SER A 17 -0.79 -1.11 27.02
CA SER A 17 -0.23 0.17 26.55
C SER A 17 -0.43 0.33 25.05
N ILE A 18 -0.21 1.56 24.55
CA ILE A 18 -0.31 1.87 23.12
C ILE A 18 0.85 1.21 22.36
N GLU A 19 2.03 1.13 22.97
CA GLU A 19 3.22 0.51 22.37
C GLU A 19 2.98 -0.98 22.07
N GLU A 20 2.29 -1.69 22.96
CA GLU A 20 1.92 -3.09 22.74
C GLU A 20 0.98 -3.25 21.53
N LEU A 21 0.01 -2.34 21.38
CA LEU A 21 -0.90 -2.32 20.23
C LEU A 21 -0.15 -1.98 18.94
N GLN A 22 0.78 -1.03 18.99
CA GLN A 22 1.58 -0.60 17.85
C GLN A 22 2.45 -1.73 17.33
N ASN A 23 3.10 -2.50 18.22
CA ASN A 23 3.92 -3.65 17.82
C ASN A 23 3.12 -4.71 17.04
N ASP A 24 1.91 -5.05 17.51
CA ASP A 24 1.05 -6.00 16.81
C ASP A 24 0.54 -5.42 15.47
N LEU A 25 0.27 -4.10 15.43
CA LEU A 25 -0.15 -3.40 14.22
C LEU A 25 0.95 -3.38 13.16
N ASP A 26 2.19 -3.09 13.55
CA ASP A 26 3.34 -3.03 12.64
C ASP A 26 3.59 -4.38 11.97
N GLN A 27 3.52 -5.47 12.75
CA GLN A 27 3.60 -6.83 12.22
C GLN A 27 2.45 -7.13 11.26
N TRP A 28 1.23 -6.73 11.61
CA TRP A 28 0.06 -6.95 10.76
C TRP A 28 0.13 -6.15 9.45
N ILE A 29 0.61 -4.90 9.49
CA ILE A 29 0.82 -4.06 8.31
C ILE A 29 1.89 -4.67 7.40
N GLY A 30 2.96 -5.22 7.97
CA GLY A 30 3.98 -5.95 7.23
C GLY A 30 3.33 -7.04 6.37
N TRP A 31 2.67 -7.99 7.01
CA TRP A 31 1.93 -9.05 6.32
C TRP A 31 0.88 -8.52 5.33
N TYR A 32 0.11 -7.51 5.70
CA TYR A 32 -0.93 -6.94 4.84
C TYR A 32 -0.33 -6.41 3.53
N ASN A 33 0.80 -5.72 3.59
CA ASN A 33 1.41 -5.09 2.43
C ASN A 33 2.16 -6.08 1.54
N THR A 34 2.80 -7.11 2.13
CA THR A 34 3.72 -8.00 1.43
C THR A 34 3.13 -9.37 1.08
N GLU A 35 2.12 -9.85 1.79
CA GLU A 35 1.64 -11.23 1.65
C GLU A 35 0.15 -11.32 1.32
N ARG A 36 -0.68 -10.37 1.77
CA ARG A 36 -2.13 -10.43 1.53
C ARG A 36 -2.46 -10.13 0.08
N THR A 37 -2.83 -11.14 -0.70
CA THR A 37 -3.34 -10.94 -2.07
C THR A 37 -4.69 -10.22 -2.07
N ARG A 38 -4.84 -9.16 -2.87
CA ARG A 38 -6.14 -8.47 -2.99
C ARG A 38 -7.15 -9.33 -3.75
N THR A 39 -8.37 -9.43 -3.21
CA THR A 39 -9.50 -10.18 -3.80
C THR A 39 -10.33 -9.38 -4.81
N GLY A 40 -9.91 -8.15 -5.15
CA GLY A 40 -10.59 -7.33 -6.15
C GLY A 40 -10.43 -7.88 -7.56
N LYS A 41 -11.51 -7.88 -8.36
CA LYS A 41 -11.55 -8.36 -9.77
C LYS A 41 -10.39 -7.83 -10.62
N HIS A 42 -9.99 -6.59 -10.40
CA HIS A 42 -8.94 -5.91 -11.17
C HIS A 42 -7.58 -5.87 -10.48
N CYS A 43 -7.45 -6.52 -9.32
CA CYS A 43 -6.18 -6.61 -8.61
C CYS A 43 -5.39 -7.87 -8.99
N TYR A 44 -6.01 -8.82 -9.70
CA TYR A 44 -5.36 -10.03 -10.25
C TYR A 44 -4.53 -10.82 -9.23
N GLY A 45 -4.95 -10.85 -7.97
CA GLY A 45 -4.21 -11.52 -6.90
C GLY A 45 -2.90 -10.84 -6.48
N LYS A 46 -2.59 -9.65 -6.99
CA LYS A 46 -1.39 -8.90 -6.61
C LYS A 46 -1.46 -8.47 -5.14
N ILE A 47 -0.30 -8.41 -4.52
CA ILE A 47 -0.12 -7.83 -3.18
C ILE A 47 -0.23 -6.29 -3.24
N PRO A 48 -0.66 -5.62 -2.16
CA PRO A 48 -0.81 -4.18 -2.14
C PRO A 48 0.44 -3.41 -2.56
N LEU A 49 1.62 -3.84 -2.11
CA LEU A 49 2.88 -3.20 -2.45
C LEU A 49 3.16 -3.24 -3.96
N GLN A 50 2.98 -4.40 -4.58
CA GLN A 50 3.16 -4.56 -6.02
C GLN A 50 2.17 -3.69 -6.81
N THR A 51 0.90 -3.62 -6.36
CA THR A 51 -0.10 -2.74 -6.99
C THR A 51 0.31 -1.27 -6.89
N PHE A 52 0.89 -0.87 -5.75
CA PHE A 52 1.39 0.48 -5.56
C PHE A 52 2.56 0.78 -6.50
N GLU A 53 3.57 -0.09 -6.56
CA GLU A 53 4.72 0.05 -7.46
C GLU A 53 4.31 0.14 -8.93
N ASP A 54 3.43 -0.76 -9.39
CA ASP A 54 2.89 -0.75 -10.75
C ASP A 54 2.19 0.58 -11.09
N SER A 55 1.56 1.21 -10.09
CA SER A 55 0.85 2.48 -10.27
C SER A 55 1.76 3.71 -10.30
N ILE A 56 3.02 3.60 -9.86
CA ILE A 56 3.96 4.75 -9.80
C ILE A 56 4.20 5.33 -11.19
N LEU A 57 4.40 4.47 -12.20
CA LEU A 57 4.64 4.94 -13.58
C LEU A 57 3.43 5.73 -14.10
N LEU A 58 2.23 5.18 -13.91
CA LEU A 58 0.99 5.84 -14.30
C LEU A 58 0.80 7.16 -13.56
N ALA A 59 1.12 7.21 -12.26
CA ALA A 59 1.04 8.44 -11.47
C ALA A 59 2.01 9.51 -11.99
N LYS A 60 3.24 9.14 -12.36
CA LYS A 60 4.22 10.05 -12.95
C LYS A 60 3.74 10.60 -14.29
N GLU A 61 3.21 9.76 -15.18
CA GLU A 61 2.64 10.19 -16.46
C GLU A 61 1.44 11.14 -16.32
N LYS A 62 0.71 11.07 -15.20
CA LYS A 62 -0.44 11.94 -14.92
C LYS A 62 -0.06 13.20 -14.13
N LEU A 63 1.17 13.29 -13.62
CA LEU A 63 1.65 14.46 -12.90
C LEU A 63 1.96 15.58 -13.91
N VAL A 64 1.26 16.71 -13.80
CA VAL A 64 1.36 17.84 -14.74
C VAL A 64 2.81 18.37 -14.83
N GLU A 65 3.47 18.60 -13.69
CA GLU A 65 4.88 19.04 -13.65
C GLU A 65 5.87 18.04 -14.25
N TYR A 66 5.63 16.73 -14.13
CA TYR A 66 6.52 15.69 -14.68
C TYR A 66 6.50 15.70 -16.22
N ASN A 67 5.35 15.98 -16.81
CA ASN A 67 5.19 16.09 -18.26
C ASN A 67 5.82 17.36 -18.81
N GLU A 68 5.77 18.47 -18.08
CA GLU A 68 6.46 19.72 -18.42
C GLU A 68 7.99 19.56 -18.37
N LEU A 69 8.51 18.81 -17.39
CA LEU A 69 9.93 18.45 -17.30
C LEU A 69 10.39 17.48 -18.39
N LYS A 70 9.56 16.50 -18.77
CA LYS A 70 9.87 15.62 -19.92
C LYS A 70 9.81 16.33 -21.26
N GLY A 71 8.91 17.30 -21.43
CA GLY A 71 8.80 18.10 -22.64
C GLY A 71 9.97 19.05 -22.88
N SER A 72 10.64 19.50 -21.81
CA SER A 72 11.79 20.41 -21.88
C SER A 72 13.14 19.71 -22.12
N PHE A 73 13.19 18.38 -22.02
CA PHE A 73 14.40 17.56 -22.21
C PHE A 73 14.30 16.60 -23.41
N GLN A 74 13.68 17.03 -24.52
CA GLN A 74 13.94 16.40 -25.81
C GLN A 74 15.34 16.81 -26.28
N VAL A 75 16.34 16.02 -25.89
CA VAL A 75 17.70 16.07 -26.47
C VAL A 75 17.58 15.61 -27.92
N SER A 76 17.92 16.50 -28.85
CA SER A 76 18.12 16.23 -30.27
C SER A 76 19.13 15.10 -30.47
N GLU A 77 18.84 14.20 -31.42
CA GLU A 77 19.77 13.15 -31.91
C GLU A 77 21.18 13.67 -32.23
#